data_AF-A0A8T6A6J6-F1
#
_entry.id   AF-A0A8T6A6J6-F1
#
_cell.length_a   1.000
_cell.length_b   1.000
_cell.length_c   1.000
_cell.angle_alpha   90.00
_cell.angle_beta   90.00
_cell.angle_gamma   90.00
#
_symmetry.space_group_name_H-M   'P 1'
#
loop_
_entity.id
_entity.type
_entity.pdbx_description
1 polymer ?
#
loop_
_entity_poly.entity_id
_entity_poly.type
_entity_poly.pdbx_seq_one_letter_code
_entity_poly.pdbx_strand_id
1 'polypeptide(L)'
;MSKLVQAYDLAEYEDFINQEQFAGRPLAEYVAEVQRIYCADKRPWVIGYSGGKDSSAVITLVYLALLGLPPEMRSKDIFVVSSDTLVETPVVVDLIKKTMLQIEAGAKRN
;
A
#
# COMPACT_ATOMS: atom_id res chain seq x y z
N MET A 1 -6.10 17.75 14.52
CA MET A 1 -6.37 16.77 13.44
C MET A 1 -5.26 16.94 12.42
N SER A 2 -4.41 15.93 12.24
CA SER A 2 -3.43 15.89 11.16
C SER A 2 -4.22 15.67 9.87
N LYS A 3 -4.44 16.73 9.09
CA LYS A 3 -5.11 16.64 7.78
C LYS A 3 -4.08 16.17 6.75
N LEU A 4 -4.44 15.18 5.93
CA LEU A 4 -3.58 14.70 4.86
C LEU A 4 -3.21 15.88 3.92
N VAL A 5 -1.91 16.09 3.69
CA VAL A 5 -1.40 17.24 2.93
C VAL A 5 -1.24 16.91 1.44
N GLN A 6 -1.01 15.64 1.10
CA GLN A 6 -0.81 15.17 -0.27
C GLN A 6 -1.91 14.15 -0.62
N ALA A 7 -2.87 14.59 -1.43
CA ALA A 7 -4.04 13.82 -1.85
C ALA A 7 -4.27 13.98 -3.36
N TYR A 8 -3.42 13.35 -4.17
CA TYR A 8 -3.50 13.44 -5.64
C TYR A 8 -4.57 12.50 -6.19
N ASP A 9 -4.40 11.18 -6.05
CA ASP A 9 -5.36 10.17 -6.56
C ASP A 9 -6.15 9.50 -5.41
N LEU A 10 -6.50 10.29 -4.38
CA LEU A 10 -7.13 9.79 -3.16
C LEU A 10 -8.59 10.23 -2.97
N ALA A 11 -9.25 10.81 -3.99
CA ALA A 11 -10.58 11.39 -3.84
C ALA A 11 -11.62 10.43 -3.22
N GLU A 12 -11.56 9.13 -3.54
CA GLU A 12 -12.47 8.11 -2.96
C GLU A 12 -12.11 7.69 -1.53
N TYR A 13 -10.87 7.90 -1.11
CA TYR A 13 -10.32 7.43 0.17
C TYR A 13 -10.00 8.57 1.15
N GLU A 14 -10.07 9.83 0.72
CA GLU A 14 -9.65 10.99 1.52
C GLU A 14 -10.45 11.11 2.81
N ASP A 15 -11.77 10.94 2.75
CA ASP A 15 -12.63 10.98 3.94
C ASP A 15 -12.28 9.86 4.91
N PHE A 16 -12.12 8.63 4.41
CA PHE A 16 -11.72 7.48 5.21
C PHE A 16 -10.35 7.71 5.88
N ILE A 17 -9.36 8.19 5.13
CA ILE A 17 -8.01 8.44 5.65
C ILE A 17 -8.00 9.54 6.73
N ASN A 18 -8.81 10.59 6.56
CA ASN A 18 -8.85 11.71 7.49
C ASN A 18 -9.71 11.43 8.74
N GLN A 19 -10.72 10.56 8.66
CA GLN A 19 -11.66 10.31 9.75
C GLN A 19 -11.26 9.13 10.63
N GLU A 20 -10.65 8.09 10.06
CA GLU A 20 -10.37 6.85 10.78
C GLU A 20 -9.18 6.96 11.73
N GLN A 21 -9.25 6.16 12.81
CA GLN A 21 -8.20 6.06 13.81
C GLN A 21 -7.84 4.61 14.09
N PHE A 22 -6.54 4.33 14.08
CA PHE A 22 -6.00 3.00 14.37
C PHE A 22 -4.98 3.10 15.51
N ALA A 23 -5.18 2.29 16.55
CA ALA A 23 -4.32 2.25 17.74
C ALA A 23 -4.08 3.63 18.37
N GLY A 24 -5.11 4.49 18.40
CA GLY A 24 -5.05 5.83 19.01
C GLY A 24 -4.38 6.92 18.16
N ARG A 25 -4.04 6.64 16.90
CA ARG A 25 -3.51 7.62 15.94
C ARG A 25 -4.39 7.70 14.69
N PRO A 26 -4.57 8.89 14.08
CA PRO A 26 -5.27 9.03 12.80
C PRO A 26 -4.62 8.23 11.68
N LEU A 27 -5.42 7.65 10.77
CA LEU A 27 -4.92 6.95 9.59
C LEU A 27 -4.02 7.86 8.73
N ALA A 28 -4.39 9.13 8.58
CA ALA A 28 -3.61 10.14 7.87
C ALA A 28 -2.15 10.25 8.36
N GLU A 29 -1.87 10.02 9.65
CA GLU A 29 -0.49 10.04 10.17
C GLU A 29 0.32 8.85 9.67
N TYR A 30 -0.27 7.65 9.61
CA TYR A 30 0.41 6.47 9.08
C TYR A 30 0.68 6.63 7.58
N VAL A 31 -0.29 7.16 6.83
CA VAL A 31 -0.13 7.47 5.39
C VAL A 31 1.01 8.46 5.18
N ALA A 32 1.02 9.58 5.90
CA ALA A 32 2.07 10.60 5.81
C ALA A 32 3.45 10.06 6.24
N GLU A 33 3.49 9.19 7.26
CA GLU A 33 4.72 8.55 7.70
C GLU A 33 5.31 7.65 6.61
N VAL A 34 4.48 6.84 5.95
CA VAL A 34 4.92 6.00 4.83
C VAL A 34 5.43 6.85 3.66
N GLN A 35 4.73 7.95 3.31
CA GLN A 35 5.17 8.89 2.28
C GLN A 35 6.55 9.47 2.61
N ARG A 36 6.75 9.92 3.85
CA ARG A 36 8.03 10.47 4.30
C ARG A 36 9.17 9.45 4.18
N ILE A 37 8.95 8.20 4.58
CA ILE A 37 9.97 7.15 4.50
C ILE A 37 10.23 6.76 3.03
N TYR A 38 9.18 6.70 2.20
CA TYR A 38 9.29 6.45 0.77
C TYR A 38 10.18 7.50 0.08
N CYS A 39 9.97 8.77 0.37
CA CYS A 39 10.72 9.89 -0.23
C CYS A 39 12.12 10.11 0.37
N ALA A 40 12.46 9.47 1.48
CA ALA A 40 13.73 9.71 2.19
C ALA A 40 14.97 9.22 1.43
N ASP A 41 14.82 8.24 0.54
CA ASP A 41 15.92 7.67 -0.25
C ASP A 41 15.40 7.01 -1.54
N LYS A 42 16.30 6.38 -2.31
CA LYS A 42 15.99 5.69 -3.57
C LYS A 42 16.12 4.16 -3.49
N ARG A 43 16.29 3.58 -2.30
CA ARG A 43 16.47 2.13 -2.17
C ARG A 43 15.15 1.41 -2.48
N PRO A 44 15.15 0.38 -3.33
CA PRO A 44 13.94 -0.35 -3.66
C PRO A 44 13.35 -1.00 -2.41
N TRP A 45 12.03 -1.10 -2.35
CA TRP A 45 11.33 -1.81 -1.28
C TRP A 45 10.92 -3.20 -1.74
N VAL A 46 10.99 -4.16 -0.82
CA VAL A 46 10.45 -5.51 -1.03
C VAL A 46 9.38 -5.76 0.03
N ILE A 47 8.17 -6.06 -0.40
CA ILE A 47 7.03 -6.35 0.47
C ILE A 47 6.66 -7.82 0.31
N GLY A 48 6.81 -8.58 1.40
CA GLY A 48 6.31 -9.94 1.49
C GLY A 48 4.78 -9.94 1.57
N TYR A 49 4.12 -10.63 0.64
CA TYR A 49 2.68 -10.74 0.55
C TYR A 49 2.23 -12.20 0.69
N SER A 50 1.42 -12.50 1.70
CA SER A 50 0.90 -13.86 1.96
C SER A 50 -0.60 -13.99 1.71
N GLY A 51 -1.28 -12.91 1.32
CA GLY A 51 -2.75 -12.86 1.29
C GLY A 51 -3.40 -12.79 2.68
N GLY A 52 -2.61 -12.83 3.76
CA GLY A 52 -3.10 -12.67 5.12
C GLY A 52 -3.42 -11.22 5.48
N LYS A 53 -4.13 -11.04 6.60
CA LYS A 53 -4.58 -9.72 7.08
C LYS A 53 -3.44 -8.70 7.19
N ASP A 54 -2.29 -9.12 7.71
CA ASP A 54 -1.19 -8.21 8.04
C ASP A 54 -0.50 -7.73 6.76
N SER A 55 -0.17 -8.64 5.85
CA SER A 55 0.44 -8.27 4.57
C SER A 55 -0.52 -7.48 3.67
N SER A 56 -1.82 -7.79 3.72
CA SER A 56 -2.85 -7.03 2.99
C SER A 56 -3.01 -5.62 3.55
N ALA A 57 -2.95 -5.44 4.87
CA ALA A 57 -2.96 -4.12 5.49
C ALA A 57 -1.71 -3.30 5.10
N VAL A 58 -0.52 -3.91 5.14
CA VAL A 58 0.73 -3.25 4.76
C VAL A 58 0.70 -2.79 3.31
N ILE A 59 0.34 -3.67 2.37
CA ILE A 59 0.33 -3.29 0.95
C ILE A 59 -0.73 -2.22 0.65
N THR A 60 -1.90 -2.29 1.32
CA THR A 60 -2.95 -1.28 1.17
C THR A 60 -2.48 0.07 1.68
N LEU A 61 -1.85 0.13 2.86
CA LEU A 61 -1.32 1.37 3.43
C LEU A 61 -0.24 1.99 2.53
N VAL A 62 0.68 1.18 2.01
CA VAL A 62 1.70 1.63 1.06
C VAL A 62 1.05 2.14 -0.23
N TYR A 63 0.08 1.42 -0.78
CA TYR A 63 -0.59 1.81 -2.01
C TYR A 63 -1.33 3.16 -1.86
N LEU A 64 -2.07 3.35 -0.77
CA LEU A 64 -2.74 4.62 -0.46
C LEU A 64 -1.73 5.77 -0.28
N ALA A 65 -0.61 5.52 0.40
CA ALA A 65 0.46 6.51 0.56
C ALA A 65 1.02 6.97 -0.80
N LEU A 66 1.23 6.05 -1.73
CA LEU A 66 1.74 6.38 -3.07
C LEU A 66 0.71 7.11 -3.93
N LEU A 67 -0.56 6.70 -3.92
CA LEU A 67 -1.64 7.44 -4.60
C LEU A 67 -1.76 8.88 -4.09
N GLY A 68 -1.47 9.09 -2.80
CA GLY A 68 -1.41 10.42 -2.21
C GLY A 68 -0.21 11.26 -2.67
N LEU A 69 0.83 10.68 -3.28
CA LEU A 69 1.98 11.44 -3.80
C LEU A 69 1.74 11.90 -5.24
N PRO A 70 2.35 13.02 -5.68
CA PRO A 70 2.41 13.37 -7.09
C PRO A 70 3.12 12.28 -7.91
N PRO A 71 2.72 11.98 -9.16
CA PRO A 71 3.36 10.96 -10.00
C PRO A 71 4.87 11.13 -10.15
N GLU A 72 5.36 12.36 -10.24
CA GLU A 72 6.79 12.69 -10.34
C GLU A 72 7.61 12.28 -9.11
N MET A 73 6.97 12.09 -7.96
CA MET A 73 7.63 11.62 -6.73
C MET A 73 7.63 10.09 -6.61
N ARG A 74 6.80 9.36 -7.38
CA ARG A 74 6.62 7.90 -7.34
C ARG A 74 7.72 7.16 -8.12
N SER A 75 8.99 7.44 -7.82
CA SER A 75 10.15 6.97 -8.61
C SER A 75 10.89 5.75 -8.04
N LYS A 76 10.62 5.38 -6.78
CA LYS A 76 11.25 4.23 -6.11
C LYS A 76 10.50 2.95 -6.44
N ASP A 77 11.24 1.94 -6.90
CA ASP A 77 10.73 0.61 -7.19
C ASP A 77 10.23 -0.10 -5.92
N ILE A 78 9.07 -0.75 -6.04
CA ILE A 78 8.50 -1.61 -5.00
C ILE A 78 8.20 -2.98 -5.59
N PHE A 79 8.85 -4.00 -5.04
CA PHE A 79 8.64 -5.39 -5.41
C PHE A 79 7.71 -6.06 -4.41
N VAL A 80 6.57 -6.57 -4.89
CA VAL A 80 5.66 -7.39 -4.07
C VAL A 80 5.96 -8.84 -4.36
N VAL A 81 6.39 -9.58 -3.34
CA VAL A 81 6.84 -10.98 -3.47
C VAL A 81 5.98 -11.88 -2.59
N SER A 82 5.62 -13.04 -3.09
CA SER A 82 4.93 -14.07 -2.31
C SER A 82 5.76 -15.35 -2.33
N SER A 83 5.78 -16.07 -1.20
CA SER A 83 6.45 -17.37 -1.10
C SER A 83 5.41 -18.47 -1.25
N ASP A 84 5.63 -19.39 -2.17
CA ASP A 84 4.85 -20.62 -2.27
C ASP A 84 5.51 -21.66 -1.35
N THR A 85 4.84 -22.02 -0.25
CA THR A 85 5.38 -23.02 0.68
C THR A 85 4.89 -24.42 0.37
N LEU A 86 4.01 -24.58 -0.64
CA LEU A 86 3.34 -25.82 -1.03
C LEU A 86 2.43 -26.42 0.06
N VAL A 87 2.10 -25.66 1.11
CA VAL A 87 1.19 -26.11 2.19
C VAL A 87 -0.18 -25.44 2.10
N GLU A 88 -0.29 -24.35 1.35
CA GLU A 88 -1.52 -23.61 1.16
C GLU A 88 -2.50 -24.38 0.26
N THR A 89 -3.80 -24.25 0.54
CA THR A 89 -4.82 -24.88 -0.30
C THR A 89 -4.88 -24.19 -1.68
N PRO A 90 -5.28 -24.91 -2.75
CA PRO A 90 -5.37 -24.32 -4.09
C PRO A 90 -6.19 -23.02 -4.14
N VAL A 91 -7.27 -22.95 -3.35
CA VAL A 91 -8.12 -21.75 -3.26
C VAL A 91 -7.36 -20.54 -2.71
N VAL A 92 -6.49 -20.74 -1.71
CA VAL A 92 -5.67 -19.67 -1.14
C VAL A 92 -4.60 -19.21 -2.13
N VAL A 93 -3.94 -20.17 -2.79
CA VAL A 93 -2.92 -19.87 -3.82
C VAL A 93 -3.53 -19.05 -4.96
N ASP A 94 -4.72 -19.44 -5.45
CA ASP A 94 -5.42 -18.73 -6.52
C ASP A 94 -5.84 -17.32 -6.10
N LEU A 95 -6.29 -17.15 -4.86
CA LEU A 95 -6.61 -15.84 -4.29
C LEU A 95 -5.36 -14.93 -4.27
N ILE A 96 -4.23 -15.43 -3.75
CA ILE A 96 -2.97 -14.67 -3.68
C ILE A 96 -2.55 -14.23 -5.08
N LYS A 97 -2.53 -15.16 -6.04
CA LYS A 97 -2.18 -14.87 -7.44
C LYS A 97 -3.10 -13.81 -8.04
N LYS A 98 -4.42 -13.95 -7.87
CA LYS A 98 -5.40 -12.98 -8.36
C LYS A 98 -5.17 -11.60 -7.76
N THR A 99 -4.96 -11.51 -6.44
CA THR A 99 -4.73 -10.21 -5.79
C THR A 99 -3.43 -9.57 -6.25
N MET A 100 -2.35 -10.34 -6.39
CA MET A 100 -1.07 -9.81 -6.92
C MET A 100 -1.23 -9.24 -8.33
N LEU A 101 -1.96 -9.93 -9.21
CA LEU A 101 -2.27 -9.42 -10.55
C LEU A 101 -3.10 -8.13 -10.52
N GLN A 102 -4.04 -8.02 -9.57
CA GLN A 102 -4.83 -6.79 -9.39
C GLN A 102 -3.98 -5.62 -8.88
N ILE A 103 -3.06 -5.88 -7.94
CA ILE A 103 -2.12 -4.87 -7.44
C ILE A 103 -1.22 -4.38 -8.58
N GLU A 104 -0.65 -5.31 -9.37
CA GLU A 104 0.19 -4.96 -10.51
C GLU A 104 -0.57 -4.14 -11.56
N ALA A 105 -1.79 -4.58 -11.91
CA ALA A 105 -2.62 -3.84 -12.86
C ALA A 105 -3.01 -2.45 -12.34
N GLY A 106 -3.28 -2.33 -11.03
CA GLY A 106 -3.55 -1.04 -10.38
C GLY A 106 -2.35 -0.11 -10.42
N ALA A 107 -1.16 -0.62 -10.11
CA ALA A 107 0.08 0.13 -10.10
C ALA A 107 0.49 0.64 -11.49
N LYS A 108 0.17 -0.09 -12.57
CA LYS A 108 0.45 0.34 -13.95
C LYS A 108 -0.52 1.39 -14.50
N ARG A 109 -1.69 1.56 -13.88
CA ARG A 109 -2.71 2.53 -14.33
C ARG A 109 -2.44 3.96 -13.83
N ASN A 110 -1.67 4.12 -12.75
CA ASN A 110 -1.40 5.37 -12.05
C ASN A 110 0.10 5.67 -11.98
#